data_AF-A0A9X2EB96-F1
#
_entry.id   AF-A0A9X2EB96-F1
#
_cell.length_a   1.000
_cell.length_b   1.000
_cell.length_c   1.000
_cell.angle_alpha   90.00
_cell.angle_beta   90.00
_cell.angle_gamma   90.00
#
_symmetry.space_group_name_H-M   'P 1'
#
loop_
_entity.id
_entity.type
_entity.pdbx_description
1 polymer ?
#
loop_
_entity_poly.entity_id
_entity_poly.type
_entity_poly.pdbx_seq_one_letter_code
_entity_poly.pdbx_strand_id
1 'polypeptide(L)' 'MHQNGLSTRQLANRGGVHHSFIDHLLSGRRDTCAERSARRIAAALHTPVSVLFTSDFGRAPEVPK' A
#
# COMPACT_ATOMS: atom_id res chain seq x y z
N MET A 1 13.97 -4.50 -3.93
CA MET A 1 13.48 -3.13 -4.24
C MET A 1 13.04 -2.48 -2.94
N HIS A 2 13.69 -1.39 -2.52
CA HIS A 2 13.26 -0.57 -1.38
C HIS A 2 12.74 0.74 -1.93
N GLN A 3 11.43 0.89 -1.99
CA GLN A 3 10.81 2.20 -2.18
C GLN A 3 10.16 2.55 -0.83
N ASN A 4 10.67 3.62 -0.21
CA ASN A 4 10.09 4.27 0.95
C ASN A 4 10.31 3.65 2.35
N GLY A 5 11.56 3.32 2.74
CA GLY A 5 12.01 3.20 4.15
C GLY A 5 11.33 2.16 5.07
N LEU A 6 10.25 1.53 4.64
CA LEU A 6 9.44 0.55 5.33
C LEU A 6 9.55 -0.77 4.55
N SER A 7 10.19 -1.77 5.15
CA SER A 7 10.27 -3.10 4.54
C SER A 7 8.89 -3.76 4.53
N THR A 8 8.61 -4.62 3.55
CA THR A 8 7.37 -5.42 3.44
C THR A 8 6.96 -6.07 4.76
N ARG A 9 7.94 -6.58 5.52
CA ARG A 9 7.73 -7.17 6.86
C ARG A 9 7.22 -6.18 7.90
N GLN A 10 7.72 -4.94 7.90
CA GLN A 10 7.28 -3.91 8.84
C GLN A 10 5.85 -3.49 8.52
N LEU A 11 5.53 -3.36 7.23
CA LEU A 11 4.18 -3.06 6.79
C LEU A 11 3.21 -4.19 7.14
N ALA A 12 3.62 -5.44 6.92
CA ALA A 12 2.85 -6.63 7.27
C ALA A 12 2.57 -6.70 8.79
N ASN A 13 3.59 -6.47 9.61
CA ASN A 13 3.46 -6.45 11.07
C ASN A 13 2.49 -5.37 11.54
N ARG A 14 2.64 -4.13 11.06
CA ARG A 14 1.74 -3.02 11.43
C ARG A 14 0.32 -3.21 10.91
N GLY A 15 0.16 -3.78 9.71
CA GLY A 15 -1.14 -4.08 9.11
C GLY A 15 -1.81 -5.34 9.67
N GLY A 16 -1.13 -6.13 10.51
CA GLY A 16 -1.63 -7.40 11.01
C GLY A 16 -1.92 -8.41 9.90
N VAL A 17 -1.13 -8.40 8.83
CA VAL A 17 -1.25 -9.29 7.66
C VAL A 17 0.05 -10.04 7.43
N HIS A 18 0.00 -11.14 6.67
CA HIS A 18 1.20 -11.88 6.31
C HIS A 18 2.03 -11.11 5.26
N HIS A 19 3.36 -11.23 5.32
CA HIS A 19 4.24 -10.55 4.35
C HIS A 19 3.95 -10.95 2.90
N SER A 20 3.61 -12.22 2.65
CA SER A 20 3.23 -12.69 1.31
C SER A 20 1.94 -12.04 0.79
N PHE A 21 1.06 -11.57 1.68
CA PHE A 21 -0.13 -10.81 1.30
C PHE A 21 0.24 -9.42 0.78
N ILE A 22 1.23 -8.76 1.39
CA ILE A 22 1.76 -7.49 0.88
C ILE A 22 2.48 -7.70 -0.45
N ASP A 23 3.29 -8.76 -0.59
CA ASP A 23 3.92 -9.09 -1.88
C ASP A 23 2.88 -9.38 -2.97
N HIS A 24 1.77 -10.03 -2.62
CA HIS A 24 0.63 -10.23 -3.54
C HIS A 24 0.04 -8.90 -4.00
N LEU A 25 -0.16 -7.94 -3.09
CA LEU A 25 -0.66 -6.60 -3.42
C LEU A 25 0.32 -5.83 -4.32
N LEU A 26 1.62 -5.92 -4.03
CA LEU A 26 2.67 -5.28 -4.83
C LEU A 26 2.80 -5.92 -6.21
N SER A 27 2.52 -7.22 -6.34
CA SER A 27 2.51 -7.93 -7.63
C SER A 27 1.34 -7.53 -8.56
N GLY A 28 0.46 -6.63 -8.11
CA GLY A 28 -0.65 -6.09 -8.91
C GLY A 28 -1.94 -6.90 -8.82
N ARG A 29 -1.98 -8.01 -8.08
CA ARG A 29 -3.21 -8.77 -7.81
C ARG A 29 -3.95 -8.16 -6.64
N ARG A 30 -4.74 -7.11 -6.92
CA ARG A 30 -5.53 -6.38 -5.92
C ARG A 30 -6.96 -6.90 -5.75
N ASP A 31 -7.44 -7.77 -6.64
CA ASP A 31 -8.83 -8.28 -6.61
C ASP A 31 -9.16 -9.14 -5.39
N THR A 32 -8.14 -9.76 -4.79
CA THR A 32 -8.28 -10.58 -3.58
C THR A 32 -8.10 -9.77 -2.30
N CYS A 33 -7.82 -8.46 -2.40
CA CYS A 33 -7.66 -7.60 -1.25
C CYS A 33 -9.01 -7.29 -0.62
N ALA A 34 -9.36 -8.05 0.42
CA ALA A 34 -10.53 -7.73 1.22
C ALA A 34 -10.42 -6.31 1.81
N GLU A 35 -11.51 -5.55 1.77
CA GLU A 35 -11.58 -4.17 2.28
C GLU A 35 -11.06 -4.06 3.72
N ARG A 36 -11.34 -5.08 4.55
CA ARG A 36 -10.87 -5.16 5.94
C ARG A 36 -9.34 -5.16 6.04
N SER A 37 -8.65 -5.86 5.15
CA SER A 37 -7.18 -5.89 5.09
C SER A 37 -6.64 -4.57 4.57
N ALA A 38 -7.28 -4.00 3.55
CA ALA A 38 -6.90 -2.70 3.01
C ALA A 38 -7.00 -1.58 4.07
N ARG A 39 -8.08 -1.53 4.84
CA ARG A 39 -8.26 -0.57 5.93
C ARG A 39 -7.18 -0.70 7.01
N ARG A 40 -6.77 -1.93 7.34
CA ARG A 40 -5.68 -2.18 8.32
C ARG A 40 -4.33 -1.71 7.80
N ILE A 41 -4.02 -1.99 6.54
CA ILE A 41 -2.78 -1.52 5.89
C ILE A 41 -2.78 0.02 5.80
N ALA A 42 -3.91 0.62 5.45
CA ALA A 42 -4.09 2.06 5.38
C ALA A 42 -3.86 2.73 6.75
N ALA A 43 -4.46 2.16 7.81
CA ALA A 43 -4.22 2.59 9.18
C ALA A 43 -2.74 2.47 9.60
N ALA A 44 -2.09 1.36 9.24
CA ALA A 44 -0.66 1.14 9.49
C ALA A 44 0.26 2.16 8.78
N LEU A 45 -0.19 2.70 7.65
CA LEU A 45 0.49 3.74 6.86
C LEU A 45 0.03 5.15 7.20
N HIS A 46 -0.91 5.31 8.14
CA HIS A 46 -1.53 6.59 8.49
C HIS A 46 -2.06 7.32 7.25
N THR A 47 -2.58 6.56 6.28
CA THR A 47 -2.95 7.02 4.94
C THR A 47 -4.37 6.55 4.63
N PRO A 48 -5.18 7.30 3.86
CA PRO A 48 -6.50 6.85 3.45
C PRO A 48 -6.45 5.58 2.60
N VAL A 49 -7.43 4.68 2.79
CA VAL A 49 -7.51 3.41 2.02
C VAL A 49 -7.62 3.63 0.52
N SER A 50 -8.21 4.75 0.08
CA SER A 50 -8.29 5.14 -1.33
C SER A 50 -6.92 5.31 -1.99
N VAL A 51 -5.90 5.74 -1.24
CA VAL A 51 -4.53 5.90 -1.73
C VAL A 51 -3.85 4.55 -1.98
N LEU A 52 -4.27 3.48 -1.28
CA LEU A 52 -3.74 2.13 -1.56
C LEU A 52 -4.16 1.61 -2.93
N PHE A 53 -5.26 2.11 -3.49
CA PHE A 53 -5.82 1.65 -4.76
C PHE A 53 -5.71 2.68 -5.87
N THR A 54 -5.23 3.90 -5.59
CA THR A 54 -4.88 4.84 -6.64
C THR A 54 -3.68 4.30 -7.42
N SER A 55 -3.85 4.13 -8.73
CA SER A 55 -2.76 3.73 -9.63
C SER A 55 -1.92 4.93 -10.07
N ASP A 56 -2.17 6.12 -9.51
CA ASP A 56 -1.48 7.36 -9.86
C ASP A 56 -0.20 7.56 -9.01
N PHE A 57 0.72 6.61 -9.07
CA PHE A 57 2.12 6.86 -8.72
C PHE A 57 2.86 7.45 -9.94
N GLY A 58 2.20 8.35 -10.69
CA GLY A 58 2.55 8.66 -12.08
C GLY A 58 2.61 10.14 -12.45
N ARG A 59 2.23 11.09 -11.59
CA ARG A 59 2.48 12.52 -11.87
C ARG A 59 2.63 13.30 -10.56
N ALA A 60 3.85 13.77 -10.29
CA ALA A 60 4.00 14.92 -9.40
C ALA A 60 3.15 16.07 -10.00
N PRO A 61 2.39 16.83 -9.19
CA PRO A 61 1.69 17.99 -9.72
C PRO A 61 2.76 18.94 -10.27
N GLU A 62 2.83 19.03 -11.59
CA GLU A 62 3.57 20.08 -12.28
C GLU A 62 2.97 21.41 -11.84
N VAL A 63 3.69 22.09 -10.96
CA VAL A 63 3.35 23.44 -10.51
C VAL A 63 3.41 24.33 -11.76
N PRO A 64 2.29 24.93 -12.22
CA PRO A 64 2.36 25.88 -13.32
C PRO A 64 3.18 27.10 -12.86
N LYS A 65 4.12 27.51 -13.71
CA LYS A 65 4.98 28.70 -13.51
C LYS A 65 4.18 29.98 -13.61
#